data_AF-A0A7Y1MGE0-F1
#
_entry.id   AF-A0A7Y1MGE0-F1
#
_cell.length_a   1.000
_cell.length_b   1.000
_cell.length_c   1.000
_cell.angle_alpha   90.00
_cell.angle_beta   90.00
_cell.angle_gamma   90.00
#
_symmetry.space_group_name_H-M   'P 1'
#
loop_
_entity.id
_entity.type
_entity.pdbx_description
1 polymer ?
#
loop_
_entity_poly.entity_id
_entity_poly.type
_entity_poly.pdbx_seq_one_letter_code
_entity_poly.pdbx_strand_id
1 'polypeptide(L)'
;MEVTLYDDWIDNPKSELELILEQFPFKEGSPQPKLEDLPQYKHLAKFSVEEAASEVLGLVIKRYMLLRRTLSDEHKLRLDKILANQCSQPSSKPELNKNLQPFLSKEKIAAFHHINDAYSSIPLALASATGVKILLAGLYALYSGEHRYFKNKTKSRSEIAAEGGIARTRQYLATKQKACDLLNALTPQEGWNQELDAFKAIIEQVEKYLIDNKIKYPALSNIQRTLRTWIKDDPLVSACVMVRNQPPTDKETK
;
A
#
# COMPACT_ATOMS: atom_id res chain seq x y z
N MET A 1 -26.23 -24.41 -11.20
CA MET A 1 -25.13 -24.62 -10.23
C MET A 1 -25.30 -23.56 -9.15
N GLU A 2 -25.82 -23.92 -7.99
CA GLU A 2 -25.93 -23.00 -6.85
C GLU A 2 -24.56 -22.86 -6.20
N VAL A 3 -23.94 -21.70 -6.33
CA VAL A 3 -22.70 -21.37 -5.62
C VAL A 3 -23.11 -20.80 -4.26
N THR A 4 -23.02 -21.63 -3.22
CA THR A 4 -23.08 -21.18 -1.82
C THR A 4 -21.87 -20.29 -1.54
N LEU A 5 -22.08 -18.98 -1.55
CA LEU A 5 -21.05 -17.98 -1.27
C LEU A 5 -20.81 -17.89 0.25
N TYR A 6 -19.85 -18.66 0.77
CA TYR A 6 -19.30 -18.45 2.11
C TYR A 6 -18.59 -17.09 2.17
N ASP A 7 -18.81 -16.30 3.22
CA ASP A 7 -18.21 -14.95 3.38
C ASP A 7 -16.69 -14.98 3.70
N ASP A 8 -16.08 -16.16 3.91
CA ASP A 8 -14.69 -16.36 4.35
C ASP A 8 -13.63 -16.52 3.23
N TRP A 9 -13.82 -15.86 2.07
CA TRP A 9 -12.82 -15.88 0.97
C TRP A 9 -11.50 -15.17 1.30
N ILE A 10 -11.42 -14.50 2.44
CA ILE A 10 -10.24 -13.76 2.90
C ILE A 10 -9.09 -14.70 3.27
N ASP A 11 -9.41 -15.91 3.74
CA ASP A 11 -8.44 -16.91 4.19
C ASP A 11 -8.06 -17.92 3.11
N ASN A 12 -8.64 -17.81 1.91
CA ASN A 12 -8.26 -18.67 0.79
C ASN A 12 -6.82 -18.38 0.35
N PRO A 13 -5.96 -19.42 0.25
CA PRO A 13 -4.60 -19.27 -0.22
C PRO A 13 -4.61 -18.68 -1.63
N LYS A 14 -3.58 -17.89 -1.94
CA LYS A 14 -3.43 -17.30 -3.26
C LYS A 14 -3.20 -18.41 -4.29
N SER A 15 -3.91 -18.35 -5.41
CA SER A 15 -3.64 -19.25 -6.54
C SER A 15 -2.29 -18.90 -7.18
N GLU A 16 -1.73 -19.83 -7.95
CA GLU A 16 -0.49 -19.58 -8.70
C GLU A 16 -0.65 -18.36 -9.63
N LEU A 17 -1.79 -18.27 -10.34
CA LEU A 17 -2.12 -17.11 -11.18
C LEU A 17 -2.18 -15.80 -10.39
N GLU A 18 -2.74 -15.81 -9.17
CA GLU A 18 -2.76 -14.64 -8.29
C GLU A 18 -1.34 -14.19 -7.92
N LEU A 19 -0.45 -15.14 -7.60
CA LEU A 19 0.94 -14.86 -7.28
C LEU A 19 1.70 -14.29 -8.48
N ILE A 20 1.48 -14.84 -9.68
CA ILE A 20 2.06 -14.32 -10.92
C ILE A 20 1.60 -12.89 -11.18
N LEU A 21 0.31 -12.59 -10.99
CA LEU A 21 -0.25 -11.24 -11.17
C LEU A 21 0.33 -10.22 -10.18
N GLU A 22 0.67 -10.64 -8.96
CA GLU A 22 1.32 -9.76 -7.97
C GLU A 22 2.80 -9.51 -8.27
N GLN A 23 3.52 -10.51 -8.77
CA GLN A 23 4.93 -10.39 -9.13
C GLN A 23 5.13 -9.61 -10.43
N PHE A 24 4.20 -9.73 -11.38
CA PHE A 24 4.26 -9.11 -12.70
C PHE A 24 3.03 -8.24 -12.95
N PRO A 25 2.83 -7.13 -12.21
CA PRO A 25 1.64 -6.31 -12.36
C PRO A 25 1.56 -5.69 -13.76
N PHE A 26 0.33 -5.55 -14.27
CA PHE A 26 0.09 -4.81 -15.50
C PHE A 26 0.50 -3.34 -15.31
N LYS A 27 1.47 -2.87 -16.10
CA LYS A 27 1.96 -1.48 -16.06
C LYS A 27 1.31 -0.69 -17.20
N GLU A 28 0.62 0.39 -16.85
CA GLU A 28 0.17 1.38 -17.84
C GLU A 28 1.39 2.15 -18.39
N GLY A 29 1.47 2.30 -19.70
CA GLY A 29 2.43 3.21 -20.36
C GLY A 29 3.82 2.64 -20.72
N SER A 30 4.12 1.37 -20.43
CA SER A 30 5.33 0.71 -20.97
C SER A 30 5.05 0.05 -22.33
N PRO A 31 6.05 -0.06 -23.24
CA PRO A 31 5.89 -0.88 -24.44
C PRO A 31 5.49 -2.28 -24.01
N GLN A 32 4.26 -2.68 -24.38
CA GLN A 32 3.74 -3.98 -23.97
C GLN A 32 4.57 -5.05 -24.70
N PRO A 33 5.17 -6.01 -23.98
CA PRO A 33 5.74 -7.19 -24.63
C PRO A 33 4.63 -7.88 -25.44
N LYS A 34 5.01 -8.73 -26.40
CA LYS A 34 4.01 -9.55 -27.08
C LYS A 34 3.19 -10.29 -26.04
N LEU A 35 1.88 -10.41 -26.30
CA LEU A 35 0.94 -11.00 -25.35
C LEU A 35 1.41 -12.39 -24.91
N GLU A 36 1.99 -13.14 -25.85
CA GLU A 36 2.53 -14.48 -25.70
C GLU A 36 3.74 -14.55 -24.74
N ASP A 37 4.43 -13.43 -24.50
CA ASP A 37 5.59 -13.36 -23.62
C ASP A 37 5.21 -13.09 -22.16
N LEU A 38 3.98 -12.66 -21.90
CA LEU A 38 3.49 -12.35 -20.56
C LEU A 38 3.42 -13.61 -19.69
N PRO A 39 3.99 -13.59 -18.46
CA PRO A 39 3.91 -14.73 -17.53
C PRO A 39 2.49 -15.22 -17.28
N GLN A 40 1.53 -14.29 -17.22
CA GLN A 40 0.10 -14.59 -17.07
C GLN A 40 -0.45 -15.37 -18.26
N TYR A 41 -0.10 -14.95 -19.48
CA TYR A 41 -0.51 -15.64 -20.69
C TYR A 41 0.11 -17.04 -20.74
N LYS A 42 1.41 -17.14 -20.48
CA LYS A 42 2.12 -18.43 -20.44
C LYS A 42 1.55 -19.39 -19.40
N HIS A 43 1.07 -18.88 -18.27
CA HIS A 43 0.37 -19.69 -17.27
C HIS A 43 -0.96 -20.21 -17.82
N LEU A 44 -1.85 -19.32 -18.26
CA LEU A 44 -3.17 -19.71 -18.76
C LEU A 44 -3.10 -20.61 -19.99
N ALA A 45 -2.11 -20.42 -20.87
CA ALA A 45 -1.93 -21.21 -22.08
C ALA A 45 -1.48 -22.66 -21.83
N LYS A 46 -1.13 -23.04 -20.59
CA LYS A 46 -0.87 -24.44 -20.20
C LYS A 46 -2.14 -25.27 -20.10
N PHE A 47 -3.28 -24.61 -19.95
CA PHE A 47 -4.57 -25.22 -19.63
C PHE A 47 -5.51 -25.21 -20.83
N SER A 48 -6.57 -26.02 -20.75
CA SER A 48 -7.72 -25.84 -21.64
C SER A 48 -8.38 -24.46 -21.41
N VAL A 49 -9.17 -23.97 -22.37
CA VAL A 49 -9.86 -22.68 -22.21
C VAL A 49 -10.83 -22.73 -21.02
N GLU A 50 -11.45 -23.88 -20.78
CA GLU A 50 -12.36 -24.14 -19.65
C GLU A 50 -11.63 -24.10 -18.31
N GLU A 51 -10.48 -24.75 -18.21
CA GLU A 51 -9.63 -24.75 -17.02
C GLU A 51 -9.08 -23.34 -16.72
N ALA A 52 -8.57 -22.65 -17.75
CA ALA A 52 -8.13 -21.27 -17.65
C ALA A 52 -9.27 -20.33 -17.23
N ALA A 53 -10.47 -20.52 -17.78
CA ALA A 53 -11.66 -19.77 -17.41
C ALA A 53 -12.05 -20.01 -15.94
N SER A 54 -11.90 -21.25 -15.44
CA SER A 54 -12.12 -21.57 -14.03
C SER A 54 -11.15 -20.84 -13.10
N GLU A 55 -9.87 -20.78 -13.45
CA GLU A 55 -8.88 -20.00 -12.67
C GLU A 55 -9.23 -18.51 -12.63
N VAL A 56 -9.56 -17.93 -13.79
CA VAL A 56 -9.95 -16.51 -13.89
C VAL A 56 -11.22 -16.24 -13.09
N LEU A 57 -12.23 -17.11 -13.19
CA LEU A 57 -13.46 -17.02 -12.41
C LEU A 57 -13.18 -17.00 -10.91
N GLY A 58 -12.26 -17.85 -10.43
CA GLY A 58 -11.84 -17.86 -9.03
C GLY A 58 -11.32 -16.48 -8.56
N LEU A 59 -10.52 -15.81 -9.38
CA LEU A 59 -10.04 -14.46 -9.07
C LEU A 59 -11.14 -13.40 -9.12
N VAL A 60 -12.04 -13.49 -10.11
CA VAL A 60 -13.20 -12.59 -10.24
C VAL A 60 -14.11 -12.72 -9.01
N ILE A 61 -14.45 -13.95 -8.60
CA ILE A 61 -15.25 -14.23 -7.40
C ILE A 61 -14.54 -13.68 -6.17
N LYS A 62 -13.25 -13.96 -5.99
CA LYS A 62 -12.48 -13.45 -4.84
C LYS A 62 -12.52 -11.93 -4.75
N ARG A 63 -12.29 -11.23 -5.88
CA ARG A 63 -12.35 -9.75 -5.95
C ARG A 63 -13.76 -9.23 -5.66
N TYR A 64 -14.79 -9.90 -6.17
CA TYR A 64 -16.17 -9.56 -5.87
C TYR A 64 -16.52 -9.69 -4.38
N MET A 65 -16.09 -10.77 -3.74
CA MET A 65 -16.29 -10.97 -2.30
C MET A 65 -15.55 -9.91 -1.47
N LEU A 66 -14.32 -9.55 -1.87
CA LEU A 66 -13.57 -8.46 -1.22
C LEU A 66 -14.23 -7.08 -1.37
N LEU A 67 -14.92 -6.82 -2.48
CA LEU A 67 -15.73 -5.61 -2.66
C LEU A 67 -16.94 -5.61 -1.72
N ARG A 68 -17.61 -6.76 -1.58
CA ARG A 68 -18.85 -6.94 -0.80
C ARG A 68 -18.67 -6.98 0.71
N ARG A 69 -17.52 -7.42 1.22
CA ARG A 69 -17.29 -7.66 2.66
C ARG A 69 -17.52 -6.47 3.60
N THR A 70 -17.52 -5.24 3.08
CA THR A 70 -17.73 -4.01 3.87
C THR A 70 -19.12 -3.40 3.67
N LEU A 71 -20.00 -4.08 2.95
CA LEU A 71 -21.38 -3.67 2.71
C LEU A 71 -22.32 -4.31 3.75
N SER A 72 -23.42 -3.63 4.06
CA SER A 72 -24.54 -4.25 4.79
C SER A 72 -25.17 -5.35 3.94
N ASP A 73 -25.88 -6.29 4.58
CA ASP A 73 -26.50 -7.41 3.86
C ASP A 73 -27.52 -6.95 2.81
N GLU A 74 -28.27 -5.87 3.10
CA GLU A 74 -29.15 -5.23 2.12
C GLU A 74 -28.38 -4.77 0.87
N HIS A 75 -27.25 -4.10 1.06
CA HIS A 75 -26.41 -3.64 -0.04
C HIS A 75 -25.69 -4.78 -0.76
N LYS A 76 -25.33 -5.87 -0.07
CA LYS A 76 -24.79 -7.09 -0.68
C LYS A 76 -25.82 -7.69 -1.63
N LEU A 77 -27.06 -7.90 -1.18
CA LEU A 77 -28.15 -8.46 -1.99
C LEU A 77 -28.47 -7.57 -3.20
N ARG A 78 -28.44 -6.25 -3.03
CA ARG A 78 -28.64 -5.31 -4.13
C ARG A 78 -27.52 -5.40 -5.17
N LEU A 79 -26.28 -5.53 -4.73
CA LEU A 79 -25.13 -5.69 -5.62
C LEU A 79 -25.16 -7.03 -6.37
N ASP A 80 -25.59 -8.12 -5.71
CA ASP A 80 -25.77 -9.44 -6.33
C ASP A 80 -26.80 -9.37 -7.46
N LYS A 81 -27.95 -8.74 -7.21
CA LYS A 81 -28.99 -8.52 -8.22
C LYS A 81 -28.48 -7.71 -9.41
N ILE A 82 -27.70 -6.66 -9.16
CA ILE A 82 -27.14 -5.83 -10.25
C ILE A 82 -26.17 -6.67 -11.11
N LEU A 83 -25.26 -7.42 -10.49
CA LEU A 83 -24.31 -8.27 -11.23
C LEU A 83 -25.04 -9.35 -12.03
N ALA A 84 -26.02 -10.04 -11.42
CA ALA A 84 -26.84 -11.04 -12.10
C ALA A 84 -27.59 -10.43 -13.30
N ASN A 85 -28.15 -9.23 -13.15
CA ASN A 85 -28.84 -8.54 -14.23
C ASN A 85 -27.88 -8.16 -15.37
N GLN A 86 -26.63 -7.80 -15.11
CA GLN A 86 -25.65 -7.53 -16.19
C GLN A 86 -25.34 -8.75 -17.05
N CYS A 87 -25.47 -9.96 -16.49
CA CYS A 87 -25.27 -11.20 -17.25
C CYS A 87 -26.39 -11.44 -18.27
N SER A 88 -27.62 -11.07 -17.90
CA SER A 88 -28.82 -11.36 -18.69
C SER A 88 -29.25 -10.17 -19.58
N GLN A 89 -29.06 -8.95 -19.10
CA GLN A 89 -29.45 -7.70 -19.75
C GLN A 89 -28.40 -6.61 -19.46
N PRO A 90 -27.35 -6.53 -20.28
CA PRO A 90 -26.28 -5.55 -20.10
C PRO A 90 -26.84 -4.13 -20.18
N SER A 91 -26.70 -3.38 -19.09
CA SER A 91 -27.13 -1.96 -19.06
C SER A 91 -25.99 -1.06 -19.48
N SER A 92 -26.31 0.15 -19.95
CA SER A 92 -25.28 1.14 -20.27
C SER A 92 -24.50 1.56 -19.02
N LYS A 93 -23.21 1.94 -19.17
CA LYS A 93 -22.38 2.42 -18.04
C LYS A 93 -23.05 3.55 -17.22
N PRO A 94 -23.71 4.56 -17.83
CA PRO A 94 -24.42 5.61 -17.08
C PRO A 94 -25.56 5.07 -16.19
N GLU A 95 -26.33 4.12 -16.71
CA GLU A 95 -27.45 3.50 -15.98
C GLU A 95 -26.95 2.61 -14.84
N LEU A 96 -25.92 1.81 -15.11
CA LEU A 96 -25.26 0.99 -14.10
C LEU A 96 -24.70 1.87 -12.96
N ASN A 97 -24.07 2.99 -13.29
CA ASN A 97 -23.59 3.95 -12.29
C ASN A 97 -24.73 4.51 -11.44
N LYS A 98 -25.85 4.89 -12.06
CA LYS A 98 -27.04 5.38 -11.34
C LYS A 98 -27.58 4.36 -10.35
N ASN A 99 -27.50 3.07 -10.68
CA ASN A 99 -27.96 1.99 -9.81
C ASN A 99 -26.99 1.71 -8.65
N LEU A 100 -25.69 1.92 -8.82
CA LEU A 100 -24.64 1.66 -7.83
C LEU A 100 -24.37 2.83 -6.88
N GLN A 101 -24.45 4.07 -7.38
CA GLN A 101 -24.22 5.31 -6.61
C GLN A 101 -24.96 5.44 -5.27
N PRO A 102 -26.19 4.92 -5.11
CA PRO A 102 -26.91 5.03 -3.83
C PRO A 102 -26.21 4.34 -2.65
N PHE A 103 -25.30 3.39 -2.91
CA PHE A 103 -24.68 2.59 -1.84
C PHE A 103 -23.19 2.26 -2.04
N LEU A 104 -22.60 2.59 -3.19
CA LEU A 104 -21.18 2.47 -3.45
C LEU A 104 -20.52 3.83 -3.67
N SER A 105 -19.30 4.00 -3.15
CA SER A 105 -18.46 5.15 -3.47
C SER A 105 -17.96 5.09 -4.92
N LYS A 106 -17.53 6.23 -5.47
CA LYS A 106 -17.01 6.33 -6.85
C LYS A 106 -15.92 5.31 -7.14
N GLU A 107 -15.04 5.08 -6.18
CA GLU A 107 -13.93 4.13 -6.31
C GLU A 107 -14.42 2.68 -6.27
N LYS A 108 -15.40 2.35 -5.41
CA LYS A 108 -16.03 1.03 -5.39
C LYS A 108 -16.83 0.75 -6.67
N ILE A 109 -17.41 1.78 -7.28
CA ILE A 109 -18.07 1.69 -8.59
C ILE A 109 -17.05 1.35 -9.67
N ALA A 110 -15.89 2.04 -9.69
CA ALA A 110 -14.82 1.70 -10.64
C ALA A 110 -14.35 0.25 -10.46
N ALA A 111 -14.13 -0.19 -9.22
CA ALA A 111 -13.79 -1.57 -8.90
C ALA A 111 -14.85 -2.57 -9.39
N PHE A 112 -16.14 -2.24 -9.24
CA PHE A 112 -17.23 -3.06 -9.76
C PHE A 112 -17.18 -3.19 -11.29
N HIS A 113 -16.92 -2.10 -12.03
CA HIS A 113 -16.79 -2.17 -13.49
C HIS A 113 -15.65 -3.11 -13.92
N HIS A 114 -14.49 -3.03 -13.27
CA HIS A 114 -13.39 -3.95 -13.55
C HIS A 114 -13.75 -5.42 -13.30
N ILE A 115 -14.50 -5.70 -12.22
CA ILE A 115 -15.02 -7.03 -11.93
C ILE A 115 -16.04 -7.48 -12.98
N ASN A 116 -16.96 -6.60 -13.36
CA ASN A 116 -18.00 -6.89 -14.34
C ASN A 116 -17.43 -7.15 -15.74
N ASP A 117 -16.44 -6.36 -16.17
CA ASP A 117 -15.75 -6.52 -17.44
C ASP A 117 -14.99 -7.86 -17.49
N ALA A 118 -14.28 -8.21 -16.41
CA ALA A 118 -13.58 -9.49 -16.28
C ALA A 118 -14.54 -10.69 -16.21
N TYR A 119 -15.67 -10.55 -15.51
CA TYR A 119 -16.69 -11.58 -15.45
C TYR A 119 -17.33 -11.82 -16.83
N SER A 120 -17.63 -10.74 -17.55
CA SER A 120 -18.25 -10.81 -18.88
C SER A 120 -17.32 -11.38 -19.95
N SER A 121 -16.00 -11.34 -19.75
CA SER A 121 -15.04 -11.93 -20.69
C SER A 121 -14.99 -13.45 -20.65
N ILE A 122 -15.43 -14.08 -19.55
CA ILE A 122 -15.42 -15.54 -19.36
C ILE A 122 -16.32 -16.26 -20.39
N PRO A 123 -17.62 -15.97 -20.51
CA PRO A 123 -18.47 -16.63 -21.51
C PRO A 123 -18.01 -16.32 -22.94
N LEU A 124 -17.47 -15.12 -23.21
CA LEU A 124 -16.90 -14.76 -24.50
C LEU A 124 -15.66 -15.60 -24.84
N ALA A 125 -14.81 -15.88 -23.85
CA ALA A 125 -13.62 -16.69 -24.02
C ALA A 125 -13.95 -18.15 -24.35
N LEU A 126 -14.92 -18.73 -23.64
CA LEU A 126 -15.36 -20.11 -23.86
C LEU A 126 -15.94 -20.34 -25.26
N ALA A 127 -16.50 -19.29 -25.89
CA ALA A 127 -17.06 -19.35 -27.23
C ALA A 127 -16.04 -19.03 -28.35
N SER A 128 -14.76 -18.81 -28.02
CA SER A 128 -13.78 -18.26 -28.97
C SER A 128 -12.52 -19.11 -29.09
N ALA A 129 -12.01 -19.27 -30.32
CA ALA A 129 -10.71 -19.86 -30.59
C ALA A 129 -9.53 -19.06 -29.99
N THR A 130 -9.75 -17.80 -29.62
CA THR A 130 -8.78 -16.95 -28.93
C THR A 130 -9.07 -16.81 -27.43
N GLY A 131 -9.78 -17.77 -26.84
CA GLY A 131 -10.29 -17.72 -25.46
C GLY A 131 -9.26 -17.28 -24.42
N VAL A 132 -8.04 -17.85 -24.44
CA VAL A 132 -6.97 -17.46 -23.51
C VAL A 132 -6.61 -15.96 -23.60
N LYS A 133 -6.64 -15.38 -24.81
CA LYS A 133 -6.37 -13.94 -25.01
C LYS A 133 -7.49 -13.09 -24.43
N ILE A 134 -8.74 -13.51 -24.59
CA ILE A 134 -9.93 -12.84 -24.03
C ILE A 134 -9.90 -12.89 -22.49
N LEU A 135 -9.56 -14.05 -21.92
CA LEU A 135 -9.37 -14.22 -20.48
C LEU A 135 -8.28 -13.28 -19.94
N LEU A 136 -7.15 -13.18 -20.64
CA LEU A 136 -6.07 -12.29 -20.24
C LEU A 136 -6.49 -10.81 -20.29
N ALA A 137 -7.28 -10.40 -21.28
CA ALA A 137 -7.83 -9.04 -21.33
C ALA A 137 -8.77 -8.76 -20.15
N GLY A 138 -9.57 -9.76 -19.75
CA GLY A 138 -10.39 -9.69 -18.52
C GLY A 138 -9.55 -9.54 -17.26
N LEU A 139 -8.47 -10.32 -17.13
CA LEU A 139 -7.53 -10.19 -16.00
C LEU A 139 -6.84 -8.83 -15.99
N TYR A 140 -6.47 -8.30 -17.15
CA TYR A 140 -5.92 -6.95 -17.28
C TYR A 140 -6.90 -5.94 -16.68
N ALA A 141 -8.16 -5.97 -17.10
CA ALA A 141 -9.19 -5.08 -16.56
C ALA A 141 -9.35 -5.25 -15.04
N LEU A 142 -9.34 -6.49 -14.54
CA LEU A 142 -9.50 -6.80 -13.12
C LEU A 142 -8.34 -6.26 -12.25
N TYR A 143 -7.12 -6.24 -12.80
CA TYR A 143 -5.89 -5.87 -12.10
C TYR A 143 -5.30 -4.52 -12.51
N SER A 144 -5.92 -3.79 -13.45
CA SER A 144 -5.57 -2.40 -13.77
C SER A 144 -6.27 -1.39 -12.85
N GLY A 145 -7.21 -1.85 -12.00
CA GLY A 145 -8.02 -1.01 -11.11
C GLY A 145 -7.39 -0.71 -9.73
N GLU A 146 -8.11 0.06 -8.92
CA GLU A 146 -7.68 0.49 -7.59
C GLU A 146 -7.50 -0.69 -6.60
N HIS A 147 -6.25 -1.12 -6.37
CA HIS A 147 -5.91 -2.26 -5.50
C HIS A 147 -6.23 -2.07 -4.02
N ARG A 148 -6.53 -0.84 -3.58
CA ARG A 148 -6.74 -0.49 -2.16
C ARG A 148 -7.87 -1.29 -1.49
N TYR A 149 -8.90 -1.69 -2.24
CA TYR A 149 -10.05 -2.44 -1.73
C TYR A 149 -9.80 -3.95 -1.61
N PHE A 150 -8.77 -4.45 -2.29
CA PHE A 150 -8.52 -5.87 -2.48
C PHE A 150 -7.39 -6.41 -1.61
N LYS A 151 -6.96 -5.66 -0.58
CA LYS A 151 -6.07 -6.20 0.45
C LYS A 151 -6.81 -7.28 1.23
N ASN A 152 -6.29 -8.51 1.25
CA ASN A 152 -6.93 -9.63 1.95
C ASN A 152 -7.26 -9.28 3.41
N LYS A 153 -6.36 -8.61 4.14
CA LYS A 153 -6.65 -8.11 5.49
C LYS A 153 -7.23 -6.70 5.48
N THR A 154 -8.44 -6.54 6.02
CA THR A 154 -8.98 -5.23 6.40
C THR A 154 -8.23 -4.79 7.65
N LYS A 155 -7.24 -3.91 7.49
CA LYS A 155 -6.52 -3.40 8.66
C LYS A 155 -7.48 -2.62 9.54
N SER A 156 -7.48 -2.91 10.84
CA SER A 156 -8.27 -2.14 11.80
C SER A 156 -7.74 -0.71 11.91
N ARG A 157 -8.55 0.23 12.41
CA ARG A 157 -8.08 1.59 12.68
C ARG A 157 -6.88 1.61 13.63
N SER A 158 -6.81 0.67 14.59
CA SER A 158 -5.68 0.56 15.51
C SER A 158 -4.43 0.01 14.83
N GLU A 159 -4.56 -0.95 13.90
CA GLU A 159 -3.42 -1.45 13.11
C GLU A 159 -2.86 -0.37 12.18
N ILE A 160 -3.74 0.40 11.52
CA ILE A 160 -3.32 1.54 10.68
C ILE A 160 -2.64 2.62 11.54
N ALA A 161 -3.17 2.91 12.73
CA ALA A 161 -2.58 3.86 13.65
C ALA A 161 -1.23 3.38 14.21
N ALA A 162 -1.10 2.09 14.53
CA ALA A 162 0.13 1.48 15.00
C ALA A 162 1.22 1.48 13.92
N GLU A 163 0.89 1.10 12.69
CA GLU A 163 1.81 1.19 11.55
C GLU A 163 2.19 2.64 11.25
N GLY A 164 1.22 3.57 11.30
CA GLY A 164 1.48 5.00 11.15
C GLY A 164 2.36 5.55 12.27
N GLY A 165 2.20 5.06 13.50
CA GLY A 165 3.05 5.39 14.64
C GLY A 165 4.47 4.86 14.47
N ILE A 166 4.61 3.57 14.13
CA ILE A 166 5.90 2.93 13.86
C ILE A 166 6.62 3.61 12.69
N ALA A 167 5.89 3.95 11.62
CA ALA A 167 6.44 4.69 10.49
C ALA A 167 6.95 6.07 10.92
N ARG A 168 6.20 6.82 11.74
CA ARG A 168 6.65 8.11 12.30
C ARG A 168 7.88 7.96 13.19
N THR A 169 7.95 6.92 14.01
CA THR A 169 9.12 6.67 14.88
C THR A 169 10.36 6.30 14.07
N ARG A 170 10.20 5.51 12.99
CA ARG A 170 11.32 5.10 12.11
C ARG A 170 11.74 6.18 11.12
N GLN A 171 10.85 7.13 10.80
CA GLN A 171 11.07 8.18 9.79
C GLN A 171 12.32 9.04 10.06
N TYR A 172 12.72 9.16 11.33
CA TYR A 172 13.86 9.97 11.75
C TYR A 172 15.06 9.16 12.23
N LEU A 173 14.95 7.83 12.25
CA LEU A 173 15.92 6.97 12.93
C LEU A 173 17.32 7.09 12.32
N ALA A 174 17.43 7.07 10.98
CA ALA A 174 18.72 7.20 10.30
C ALA A 174 19.41 8.54 10.62
N THR A 175 18.65 9.64 10.60
CA THR A 175 19.16 10.98 10.91
C THR A 175 19.56 11.11 12.38
N LYS A 176 18.77 10.54 13.30
CA LYS A 176 19.10 10.49 14.73
C LYS A 176 20.37 9.68 14.99
N GLN A 177 20.51 8.51 14.35
CA GLN A 177 21.71 7.69 14.46
C GLN A 177 22.94 8.47 14.00
N LYS A 178 22.85 9.13 12.84
CA LYS A 178 23.94 9.96 12.33
C LYS A 178 24.27 11.12 13.27
N ALA A 179 23.27 11.77 13.85
CA ALA A 179 23.49 12.83 14.84
C ALA A 179 24.22 12.28 16.08
N CYS A 180 23.84 11.10 16.58
CA CYS A 180 24.52 10.44 17.69
C CYS A 180 25.98 10.11 17.35
N ASP A 181 26.23 9.55 16.16
CA ASP A 181 27.59 9.22 15.71
C ASP A 181 28.47 10.48 15.67
N LEU A 182 27.94 11.59 15.16
CA LEU A 182 28.64 12.88 15.09
C LEU A 182 28.87 13.49 16.47
N LEU A 183 27.87 13.44 17.35
CA LEU A 183 28.00 13.91 18.73
C LEU A 183 29.10 13.14 19.45
N ASN A 184 29.08 11.81 19.42
CA ASN A 184 30.12 11.00 20.06
C ASN A 184 31.52 11.23 19.45
N ALA A 185 31.61 11.39 18.12
CA ALA A 185 32.89 11.61 17.45
C ALA A 185 33.51 12.99 17.72
N LEU A 186 32.68 14.02 17.91
CA LEU A 186 33.11 15.41 18.08
C LEU A 186 33.07 15.89 19.54
N THR A 187 32.70 15.01 20.48
CA THR A 187 32.63 15.36 21.90
C THR A 187 34.01 15.74 22.43
N PRO A 188 34.16 16.94 23.06
CA PRO A 188 35.41 17.31 23.73
C PRO A 188 35.73 16.38 24.90
N GLN A 189 37.01 16.25 25.27
CA GLN A 189 37.44 15.38 26.38
C GLN A 189 36.71 15.67 27.71
N GLU A 190 36.38 16.94 27.97
CA GLU A 190 35.66 17.37 29.18
C GLU A 190 34.12 17.41 29.02
N GLY A 191 33.61 16.97 27.87
CA GLY A 191 32.21 17.09 27.49
C GLY A 191 31.87 18.42 26.82
N TRP A 192 30.59 18.59 26.48
CA TRP A 192 30.05 19.81 25.90
C TRP A 192 29.80 20.85 27.00
N ASN A 193 30.10 22.14 26.74
CA ASN A 193 29.79 23.20 27.70
C ASN A 193 28.27 23.44 27.82
N GLN A 194 27.56 23.31 26.70
CA GLN A 194 26.11 23.48 26.61
C GLN A 194 25.57 22.77 25.35
N GLU A 195 24.28 22.45 25.36
CA GLU A 195 23.56 21.82 24.23
C GLU A 195 23.73 22.59 22.91
N LEU A 196 23.80 23.92 22.97
CA LEU A 196 23.94 24.77 21.79
C LEU A 196 25.29 24.56 21.07
N ASP A 197 26.35 24.25 21.81
CA ASP A 197 27.67 24.02 21.24
C ASP A 197 27.71 22.67 20.52
N ALA A 198 27.10 21.65 21.12
CA ALA A 198 26.89 20.34 20.50
C ALA A 198 26.09 20.45 19.20
N PHE A 199 25.01 21.24 19.20
CA PHE A 199 24.21 21.53 18.01
C PHE A 199 25.05 22.17 16.88
N LYS A 200 25.80 23.23 17.20
CA LYS A 200 26.60 23.97 16.21
C LYS A 200 27.69 23.09 15.58
N ALA A 201 28.25 22.17 16.35
CA ALA A 201 29.31 21.28 15.86
C ALA A 201 28.84 20.27 14.80
N ILE A 202 27.58 19.83 14.87
CA ILE A 202 27.08 18.72 14.03
C ILE A 202 26.15 19.17 12.90
N ILE A 203 25.51 20.35 12.98
CA ILE A 203 24.39 20.72 12.11
C ILE A 203 24.73 20.68 10.63
N GLU A 204 25.87 21.25 10.22
CA GLU A 204 26.30 21.27 8.81
C GLU A 204 26.52 19.86 8.26
N GLN A 205 27.08 18.96 9.07
CA GLN A 205 27.33 17.57 8.68
C GLN A 205 26.04 16.75 8.61
N VAL A 206 25.06 17.04 9.47
CA VAL A 206 23.73 16.44 9.40
C VAL A 206 22.97 16.92 8.16
N GLU A 207 23.00 18.22 7.86
CA GLU A 207 22.39 18.78 6.64
C GLU A 207 23.02 18.17 5.38
N LYS A 208 24.35 18.07 5.33
CA LYS A 208 25.06 17.41 4.24
C LYS A 208 24.67 15.94 4.10
N TYR A 209 24.59 15.20 5.21
CA TYR A 209 24.16 13.80 5.20
C TYR A 209 22.75 13.62 4.61
N LEU A 210 21.81 14.50 4.94
CA LEU A 210 20.46 14.47 4.39
C LEU A 210 20.44 14.67 2.87
N ILE A 211 21.25 15.61 2.37
CA ILE A 211 21.38 15.92 0.94
C ILE A 211 22.01 14.72 0.20
N ASP A 212 23.18 14.28 0.66
CA ASP A 212 23.98 13.24 0.00
C ASP A 212 23.22 11.90 -0.09
N ASN A 213 22.41 11.59 0.93
CA ASN A 213 21.63 10.35 0.99
C ASN A 213 20.18 10.51 0.53
N LYS A 214 19.80 11.68 0.00
CA LYS A 214 18.43 12.01 -0.46
C LYS A 214 17.36 11.69 0.59
N ILE A 215 17.66 11.94 1.87
CA ILE A 215 16.75 11.67 2.97
C ILE A 215 15.70 12.79 3.04
N LYS A 216 14.43 12.40 2.90
CA LYS A 216 13.31 13.35 2.85
C LYS A 216 12.93 13.93 4.22
N TYR A 217 13.25 13.23 5.30
CA TYR A 217 12.80 13.58 6.65
C TYR A 217 13.90 13.44 7.71
N PRO A 218 14.04 14.41 8.62
CA PRO A 218 13.30 15.67 8.67
C PRO A 218 13.64 16.55 7.45
N ALA A 219 12.70 17.41 7.06
CA ALA A 219 12.93 18.31 5.94
C ALA A 219 14.09 19.26 6.25
N LEU A 220 14.93 19.57 5.26
CA LEU A 220 16.07 20.48 5.42
C LEU A 220 15.65 21.84 6.00
N SER A 221 14.49 22.37 5.63
CA SER A 221 13.97 23.63 6.19
C SER A 221 13.66 23.58 7.69
N ASN A 222 13.49 22.38 8.26
CA ASN A 222 13.10 22.16 9.65
C ASN A 222 14.20 21.45 10.47
N ILE A 223 15.30 21.02 9.87
CA ILE A 223 16.31 20.19 10.54
C ILE A 223 16.94 20.93 11.72
N GLN A 224 17.22 22.23 11.61
CA GLN A 224 17.82 23.01 12.69
C GLN A 224 16.95 23.00 13.96
N ARG A 225 15.66 23.30 13.81
CA ARG A 225 14.70 23.25 14.92
C ARG A 225 14.57 21.83 15.47
N THR A 226 14.45 20.85 14.58
CA THR A 226 14.25 19.45 14.94
C THR A 226 15.45 18.87 15.71
N LEU A 227 16.66 19.18 15.27
CA LEU A 227 17.90 18.71 15.88
C LEU A 227 18.12 19.32 17.27
N ARG A 228 17.79 20.60 17.47
CA ARG A 228 17.80 21.23 18.79
C ARG A 228 16.84 20.53 19.75
N THR A 229 15.62 20.24 19.30
CA THR A 229 14.64 19.49 20.10
C THR A 229 15.17 18.08 20.42
N TRP A 230 15.83 17.41 19.47
CA TRP A 230 16.38 16.07 19.75
C TRP A 230 17.52 16.08 20.75
N ILE A 231 18.46 17.02 20.62
CA ILE A 231 19.57 17.19 21.57
C ILE A 231 19.07 17.39 22.99
N LYS A 232 17.96 18.11 23.16
CA LYS A 232 17.38 18.42 24.46
C LYS A 232 16.50 17.30 25.02
N ASP A 233 15.55 16.83 24.21
CA ASP A 233 14.39 16.07 24.70
C ASP A 233 14.33 14.63 24.16
N ASP A 234 15.10 14.27 23.12
CA ASP A 234 15.05 12.92 22.55
C ASP A 234 15.99 11.96 23.29
N PRO A 235 15.49 10.89 23.94
CA PRO A 235 16.30 10.04 24.81
C PRO A 235 17.53 9.42 24.13
N LEU A 236 17.49 9.21 22.82
CA LEU A 236 18.58 8.58 22.07
C LEU A 236 19.68 9.62 21.79
N VAL A 237 19.30 10.82 21.37
CA VAL A 237 20.24 11.89 20.99
C VAL A 237 20.76 12.62 22.23
N SER A 238 19.91 12.93 23.21
CA SER A 238 20.32 13.62 24.44
C SER A 238 21.31 12.79 25.27
N ALA A 239 21.20 11.47 25.25
CA ALA A 239 22.17 10.57 25.90
C ALA A 239 23.61 10.70 25.34
N CYS A 240 23.77 11.18 24.10
CA CYS A 240 25.08 11.41 23.49
C CYS A 240 25.66 12.79 23.84
N VAL A 241 24.91 13.63 24.56
CA VAL A 241 25.32 14.99 24.94
C VAL A 241 25.73 14.96 26.41
N MET A 242 26.99 14.62 26.67
CA MET A 242 27.56 14.76 28.01
C MET A 242 27.86 16.24 28.28
N VAL A 243 26.97 16.93 28.99
CA VAL A 243 27.22 18.32 29.40
C VAL A 243 28.14 18.32 30.61
N ARG A 244 29.16 19.18 30.60
CA ARG A 244 30.09 19.36 31.72
C ARG A 244 29.27 19.75 32.95
N ASN A 245 29.23 18.89 33.98
CA ASN A 245 28.59 19.22 35.24
C ASN A 245 29.25 20.48 35.82
N GLN A 246 28.54 21.61 35.85
CA GLN A 246 28.97 22.74 36.65
C GLN A 246 28.93 22.31 38.13
N PRO A 247 29.98 22.58 38.93
CA PRO A 247 29.86 22.45 40.36
C PRO A 247 28.72 23.36 40.86
N PRO A 248 28.00 22.98 41.92
CA PRO A 248 26.92 23.80 42.47
C PRO A 248 27.49 25.18 42.79
N THR A 249 26.88 26.22 42.21
CA THR A 249 27.14 27.60 42.62
C THR A 249 26.58 27.77 44.03
N ASP A 250 27.44 27.59 45.02
CA ASP A 250 27.17 28.06 46.38
C ASP A 250 26.91 29.56 46.30
N LYS A 251 25.64 29.93 46.47
CA LYS A 251 25.25 31.31 46.77
C LYS A 251 25.78 31.60 48.17
N GLU A 252 27.00 32.12 48.26
CA GLU A 252 27.43 32.82 49.47
C GLU A 252 26.50 34.02 49.67
N THR A 253 25.65 33.89 50.67
CA THR A 253 24.88 34.97 51.26
C THR A 253 25.86 35.77 52.12
N LYS A 254 26.18 37.00 51.72
CA LYS A 254 26.53 38.10 52.62
C LYS A 254 26.06 39.42 52.02
#